data_AF-A0A380AUL9-F1
#
_entry.id   AF-A0A380AUL9-F1
#
_cell.length_a   1.000
_cell.length_b   1.000
_cell.length_c   1.000
_cell.angle_alpha   90.00
_cell.angle_beta   90.00
_cell.angle_gamma   90.00
#
_symmetry.space_group_name_H-M   'P 1'
#
loop_
_entity.id
_entity.type
_entity.pdbx_description
1 polymer ?
#
loop_
_entity_poly.entity_id
_entity_poly.type
_entity_poly.pdbx_seq_one_letter_code
_entity_poly.pdbx_strand_id
1 'polypeptide(L)'
;MKRLKNELTSLVNRGMDRHLRLAVTGLSRSGKTAFITAFVNQLLHVHSGARMPLFSPVREERLLGVKRIPQRDLGIQRFTYDEGLAQLYGTPPSWPTPTRGVSEIRLALRYRSNDSLLRHFKDTSTLYLEIVDYPGEWLLDLPMLEQDYLAWSRQMGRLAAGRSRRMGQALAGTVQKLRSAGTRR
;
A
#
# COMPACT_ATOMS: atom_id res chain seq x y z
N MET A 1 44.07 10.86 2.03
CA MET A 1 43.88 9.39 2.07
C MET A 1 42.51 8.91 2.59
N LYS A 2 41.90 9.48 3.64
CA LYS A 2 40.56 9.04 4.15
C LYS A 2 39.39 9.29 3.17
N ARG A 3 39.43 10.38 2.39
CA ARG A 3 38.35 10.77 1.47
C ARG A 3 38.18 9.81 0.29
N LEU A 4 39.30 9.38 -0.30
CA LEU A 4 39.32 8.43 -1.42
C LEU A 4 38.82 7.03 -1.01
N LYS A 5 39.15 6.60 0.22
CA LYS A 5 38.61 5.37 0.80
C LYS A 5 37.09 5.46 0.95
N ASN A 6 36.57 6.56 1.51
CA ASN A 6 35.14 6.75 1.67
C ASN A 6 34.38 6.78 0.33
N GLU A 7 34.97 7.35 -0.73
CA GLU A 7 34.37 7.34 -2.07
C GLU A 7 34.35 5.93 -2.67
N LEU A 8 35.44 5.17 -2.58
CA LEU A 8 35.50 3.77 -2.99
C LEU A 8 34.50 2.90 -2.21
N THR A 9 34.40 3.07 -0.89
CA THR A 9 33.40 2.38 -0.07
C THR A 9 31.98 2.78 -0.44
N SER A 10 31.74 4.04 -0.83
CA SER A 10 30.42 4.48 -1.30
C SER A 10 30.04 3.89 -2.65
N LEU A 11 31.02 3.64 -3.54
CA LEU A 11 30.78 3.02 -4.85
C LEU A 11 30.48 1.52 -4.72
N VAL A 12 31.20 0.82 -3.83
CA VAL A 12 30.91 -0.59 -3.50
C VAL A 12 29.55 -0.72 -2.80
N ASN A 13 29.24 0.16 -1.85
CA ASN A 13 27.93 0.19 -1.20
C ASN A 13 26.78 0.52 -2.17
N ARG A 14 27.02 1.37 -3.19
CA ARG A 14 26.04 1.63 -4.27
C ARG A 14 25.77 0.39 -5.12
N GLY A 15 26.75 -0.50 -5.30
CA GLY A 15 26.55 -1.81 -5.93
C GLY A 15 25.73 -2.78 -5.08
N MET A 16 25.58 -2.50 -3.77
CA MET A 16 24.82 -3.30 -2.80
C MET A 16 23.53 -2.64 -2.32
N ASP A 17 23.18 -1.46 -2.86
CA ASP A 17 21.97 -0.74 -2.48
C ASP A 17 20.75 -1.62 -2.79
N ARG A 18 19.98 -1.94 -1.75
CA ARG A 18 18.87 -2.87 -1.87
C ARG A 18 17.65 -2.12 -2.39
N HIS A 19 16.96 -2.70 -3.36
CA HIS A 19 15.71 -2.18 -3.89
C HIS A 19 14.57 -3.14 -3.52
N LEU A 20 13.49 -2.61 -2.96
CA LEU A 20 12.28 -3.37 -2.65
C LEU A 20 11.07 -2.62 -3.18
N ARG A 21 10.28 -3.28 -4.03
CA ARG A 21 9.00 -2.77 -4.51
C ARG A 21 7.87 -3.52 -3.78
N LEU A 22 7.09 -2.78 -3.00
CA LEU A 22 5.97 -3.27 -2.22
C LEU A 22 4.66 -2.85 -2.89
N ALA A 23 3.98 -3.82 -3.48
CA ALA A 23 2.63 -3.66 -3.98
C ALA A 23 1.62 -3.65 -2.81
N VAL A 24 0.73 -2.67 -2.79
CA VAL A 24 -0.41 -2.57 -1.87
C VAL A 24 -1.67 -2.54 -2.71
N THR A 25 -2.55 -3.52 -2.47
CA THR A 25 -3.78 -3.68 -3.23
C THR A 25 -4.90 -4.21 -2.35
N GLY A 26 -6.11 -4.28 -2.92
CA GLY A 26 -7.35 -4.56 -2.21
C GLY A 26 -8.52 -3.83 -2.88
N LEU A 27 -9.74 -4.27 -2.57
CA LEU A 27 -10.95 -3.67 -3.12
C LEU A 27 -11.07 -2.18 -2.74
N SER A 28 -11.90 -1.46 -3.47
CA SER A 28 -12.24 -0.08 -3.19
C SER A 28 -12.74 0.03 -1.75
N ARG A 29 -12.26 1.08 -1.06
CA ARG A 29 -12.56 1.35 0.35
C ARG A 29 -12.07 0.27 1.35
N SER A 30 -11.17 -0.62 0.96
CA SER A 30 -10.52 -1.56 1.90
C SER A 30 -9.49 -0.91 2.85
N GLY A 31 -9.27 0.42 2.75
CA GLY A 31 -8.37 1.16 3.63
C GLY A 31 -6.93 1.30 3.15
N LYS A 32 -6.61 0.96 1.89
CA LYS A 32 -5.24 1.05 1.32
C LYS A 32 -4.57 2.41 1.56
N THR A 33 -5.24 3.50 1.21
CA THR A 33 -4.70 4.85 1.35
C THR A 33 -4.42 5.19 2.82
N ALA A 34 -5.35 4.86 3.74
CA ALA A 34 -5.13 5.06 5.17
C ALA A 34 -3.95 4.22 5.71
N PHE A 35 -3.85 2.96 5.27
CA PHE A 35 -2.74 2.07 5.62
C PHE A 35 -1.39 2.64 5.16
N ILE A 36 -1.26 3.02 3.88
CA ILE A 36 -0.01 3.55 3.34
C ILE A 36 0.36 4.86 4.04
N THR A 37 -0.60 5.79 4.22
CA THR A 37 -0.37 7.05 4.93
C THR A 37 0.14 6.81 6.35
N ALA A 38 -0.51 5.94 7.11
CA ALA A 38 -0.09 5.60 8.47
C ALA A 38 1.28 4.91 8.51
N PHE A 39 1.52 3.94 7.62
CA PHE A 39 2.77 3.19 7.54
C PHE A 39 3.95 4.10 7.19
N VAL A 40 3.81 4.93 6.17
CA VAL A 40 4.82 5.93 5.78
C VAL A 40 5.05 6.92 6.92
N ASN A 41 3.98 7.37 7.60
CA ASN A 41 4.11 8.30 8.73
C ASN A 41 4.92 7.69 9.88
N GLN A 42 4.69 6.42 10.24
CA GLN A 42 5.46 5.73 11.28
C GLN A 42 6.94 5.59 10.89
N LEU A 43 7.23 5.25 9.63
CA LEU A 43 8.61 5.14 9.14
C LEU A 43 9.35 6.49 9.18
N LEU A 44 8.71 7.58 8.76
CA LEU A 44 9.31 8.91 8.73
C LEU A 44 9.56 9.48 10.14
N HIS A 45 8.77 9.09 11.13
CA HIS A 45 8.86 9.59 12.50
C HIS A 45 9.46 8.57 13.49
N VAL A 46 10.17 7.57 12.98
CA VAL A 46 10.76 6.48 13.78
C VAL A 46 11.72 6.98 14.88
N HIS A 47 12.35 8.14 14.70
CA HIS A 47 13.21 8.77 15.70
C HIS A 47 12.55 9.92 16.48
N SER A 48 11.29 10.21 16.17
CA SER A 48 10.53 11.36 16.71
C SER A 48 9.38 10.93 17.62
N GLY A 49 9.27 9.63 17.95
CA GLY A 49 8.25 9.09 18.86
C GLY A 49 7.40 7.94 18.31
N ALA A 50 7.55 7.55 17.04
CA ALA A 50 6.88 6.36 16.51
C ALA A 50 7.43 5.09 17.19
N ARG A 51 6.54 4.29 17.78
CA ARG A 51 6.89 3.04 18.46
C ARG A 51 6.61 1.86 17.53
N MET A 52 7.66 1.22 17.03
CA MET A 52 7.57 0.01 16.19
C MET A 52 8.24 -1.20 16.87
N PRO A 53 7.73 -1.68 18.02
CA PRO A 53 8.40 -2.73 18.82
C PRO A 53 8.51 -4.07 18.10
N LEU A 54 7.59 -4.35 17.16
CA LEU A 54 7.61 -5.57 16.34
C LEU A 54 8.51 -5.43 15.10
N PHE A 55 9.05 -4.23 14.83
CA PHE A 55 9.95 -4.02 13.70
C PHE A 55 11.39 -4.11 14.17
N SER A 56 11.99 -5.31 14.03
CA SER A 56 13.32 -5.63 14.58
C SER A 56 14.41 -4.59 14.27
N PRO A 57 14.53 -4.01 13.05
CA PRO A 57 15.52 -2.97 12.78
C PRO A 57 15.36 -1.71 13.63
N VAL A 58 14.14 -1.37 14.06
CA VAL A 58 13.86 -0.24 14.96
C VAL A 58 14.13 -0.64 16.40
N ARG A 59 13.64 -1.81 16.82
CA ARG A 59 13.85 -2.35 18.17
C ARG A 59 15.33 -2.51 18.51
N GLU A 60 16.15 -2.91 17.54
CA GLU A 60 17.60 -3.11 17.69
C GLU A 60 18.40 -1.83 17.40
N GLU A 61 17.74 -0.68 17.24
CA GLU A 61 18.37 0.63 16.94
C GLU A 61 19.30 0.58 15.71
N ARG A 62 18.98 -0.27 14.74
CA ARG A 62 19.72 -0.43 13.49
C ARG A 62 19.21 0.47 12.39
N LEU A 63 17.94 0.83 12.39
CA LEU A 63 17.41 1.84 11.47
C LEU A 63 17.94 3.21 11.90
N LEU A 64 18.67 3.88 11.00
CA LEU A 64 19.34 5.16 11.25
C LEU A 64 18.53 6.37 10.79
N GLY A 65 17.57 6.15 9.88
CA GLY A 65 16.68 7.18 9.41
C GLY A 65 15.95 6.78 8.15
N VAL A 66 14.82 7.45 7.91
CA VAL A 66 13.99 7.28 6.72
C VAL A 66 13.72 8.65 6.13
N LYS A 67 13.84 8.77 4.81
CA LYS A 67 13.44 9.98 4.09
C LYS A 67 12.66 9.64 2.84
N ARG A 68 11.72 10.53 2.48
CA ARG A 68 11.08 10.50 1.16
C ARG A 68 12.10 10.91 0.10
N ILE A 69 12.08 10.23 -1.03
CA ILE A 69 12.89 10.56 -2.20
C ILE A 69 11.99 10.67 -3.44
N PRO A 70 12.42 11.38 -4.51
CA PRO A 70 11.66 11.47 -5.75
C PRO A 70 11.35 10.09 -6.35
N GLN A 71 10.20 10.00 -7.02
CA GLN A 71 9.79 8.84 -7.81
C GLN A 71 10.78 8.61 -8.97
N ARG A 72 10.86 7.37 -9.45
CA ARG A 72 11.66 7.04 -10.63
C ARG A 72 10.86 7.22 -11.91
N ASP A 73 9.61 6.79 -11.90
CA ASP A 73 8.71 6.84 -13.04
C ASP A 73 7.79 8.06 -12.94
N LEU A 74 8.00 9.02 -13.84
CA LEU A 74 7.19 10.25 -13.89
C LEU A 74 5.83 10.03 -14.58
N GLY A 75 5.60 8.85 -15.19
CA GLY A 75 4.32 8.45 -15.76
C GLY A 75 3.31 7.95 -14.72
N ILE A 76 3.77 7.63 -13.50
CA ILE A 76 2.93 7.16 -12.40
C ILE A 76 2.64 8.31 -11.43
N GLN A 77 1.37 8.46 -11.06
CA GLN A 77 0.94 9.48 -10.09
C GLN A 77 1.67 9.33 -8.76
N ARG A 78 2.03 10.45 -8.14
CA ARG A 78 2.60 10.47 -6.79
C ARG A 78 1.52 10.12 -5.77
N PHE A 79 1.85 9.27 -4.82
CA PHE A 79 0.97 9.04 -3.67
C PHE A 79 0.88 10.32 -2.81
N THR A 80 -0.35 10.74 -2.52
CA THR A 80 -0.68 12.01 -1.85
C THR A 80 -0.56 11.94 -0.32
N TYR A 81 0.63 11.56 0.16
CA TYR A 81 0.91 11.42 1.59
C TYR A 81 0.59 12.69 2.40
N ASP A 82 1.02 13.85 1.92
CA ASP A 82 0.88 15.11 2.66
C ASP A 82 -0.61 15.50 2.81
N GLU A 83 -1.40 15.31 1.76
CA GLU A 83 -2.86 15.53 1.79
C GLU A 83 -3.56 14.52 2.71
N GLY A 84 -3.20 13.24 2.61
CA GLY A 84 -3.75 12.20 3.48
C GLY A 84 -3.43 12.47 4.96
N LEU A 85 -2.23 12.96 5.26
CA LEU A 85 -1.85 13.35 6.61
C LEU A 85 -2.64 14.58 7.08
N ALA A 86 -2.79 15.60 6.23
CA ALA A 86 -3.57 16.79 6.53
C ALA A 86 -5.05 16.47 6.80
N GLN A 87 -5.64 15.52 6.08
CA GLN A 87 -7.01 15.05 6.31
C GLN A 87 -7.17 14.38 7.67
N LEU A 88 -6.19 13.57 8.09
CA LEU A 88 -6.19 12.89 9.38
C LEU A 88 -6.04 13.85 10.56
N TYR A 89 -5.25 14.92 10.41
CA TYR A 89 -5.03 15.95 11.45
C TYR A 89 -5.96 17.17 11.33
N GLY A 90 -6.89 17.17 10.37
CA GLY A 90 -7.81 18.28 10.13
C GLY A 90 -8.85 18.45 11.25
N THR A 91 -9.58 19.57 11.20
CA THR A 91 -10.68 19.88 12.12
C THR A 91 -11.96 20.16 11.31
N PRO A 92 -12.96 19.25 11.28
CA PRO A 92 -12.94 17.91 11.88
C PRO A 92 -11.99 16.95 11.14
N PRO A 93 -11.46 15.91 11.82
CA PRO A 93 -10.60 14.93 11.18
C PRO A 93 -11.40 14.07 10.18
N SER A 94 -10.75 13.66 9.10
CA SER A 94 -11.36 12.85 8.05
C SER A 94 -10.40 11.78 7.52
N TRP A 95 -10.96 10.67 7.02
CA TRP A 95 -10.16 9.62 6.41
C TRP A 95 -9.56 10.08 5.06
N PRO A 96 -8.34 9.64 4.72
CA PRO A 96 -7.73 9.96 3.44
C PRO A 96 -8.62 9.63 2.25
N THR A 97 -8.68 10.54 1.28
CA THR A 97 -9.44 10.33 0.04
C THR A 97 -8.86 9.13 -0.73
N PRO A 98 -9.69 8.16 -1.16
CA PRO A 98 -9.21 7.03 -1.96
C PRO A 98 -8.49 7.48 -3.23
N THR A 99 -7.38 6.81 -3.53
CA THR A 99 -6.59 7.03 -4.76
C THR A 99 -7.40 6.66 -6.00
N ARG A 100 -7.21 7.45 -7.07
CA ARG A 100 -7.81 7.20 -8.39
C ARG A 100 -6.73 6.61 -9.31
N GLY A 101 -6.67 5.28 -9.38
CA GLY A 101 -5.69 4.56 -10.21
C GLY A 101 -4.42 4.18 -9.45
N VAL A 102 -3.31 3.99 -10.19
CA VAL A 102 -2.01 3.62 -9.62
C VAL A 102 -1.32 4.85 -9.07
N SER A 103 -0.76 4.74 -7.87
CA SER A 103 0.13 5.77 -7.33
C SER A 103 1.31 5.15 -6.58
N GLU A 104 2.41 5.88 -6.46
CA GLU A 104 3.59 5.36 -5.75
C GLU A 104 4.26 6.40 -4.85
N ILE A 105 4.96 5.90 -3.83
CA ILE A 105 5.85 6.68 -2.96
C ILE A 105 7.16 5.93 -2.75
N ARG A 106 8.26 6.69 -2.71
CA ARG A 106 9.60 6.14 -2.57
C ARG A 106 10.28 6.65 -1.31
N LEU A 107 10.86 5.72 -0.56
CA LEU A 107 11.56 5.97 0.69
C LEU A 107 12.99 5.43 0.61
N ALA A 108 13.94 6.16 1.19
CA ALA A 108 15.28 5.68 1.46
C ALA A 108 15.42 5.40 2.96
N LEU A 109 15.61 4.12 3.31
CA LEU A 109 15.78 3.64 4.67
C LEU A 109 17.26 3.34 4.89
N ARG A 110 17.95 4.17 5.68
CA ARG A 110 19.35 3.95 6.02
C ARG A 110 19.42 3.08 7.27
N TYR A 111 20.19 1.99 7.24
CA TYR A 111 20.28 1.05 8.36
C TYR A 111 21.70 0.47 8.53
N ARG A 112 21.96 -0.09 9.72
CA ARG A 112 23.16 -0.90 10.01
C ARG A 112 22.91 -2.35 9.58
N SER A 113 23.73 -2.86 8.67
CA SER A 113 23.62 -4.25 8.18
C SER A 113 24.08 -5.26 9.24
N ASN A 114 23.48 -6.44 9.24
CA ASN A 114 23.90 -7.59 10.05
C ASN A 114 24.98 -8.44 9.34
N ASP A 115 25.10 -8.32 8.01
CA ASP A 115 26.14 -8.98 7.20
C ASP A 115 27.47 -8.27 7.43
N SER A 116 28.08 -8.54 8.57
CA SER A 116 29.41 -8.06 8.90
C SER A 116 30.27 -9.26 9.28
N LEU A 117 30.78 -9.95 8.25
CA LEU A 117 31.92 -10.88 8.41
C LEU A 117 33.16 -10.15 8.95
N LEU A 118 33.14 -8.81 9.01
CA LEU A 118 34.16 -7.96 9.61
C LEU A 118 33.53 -7.07 10.69
N ARG A 119 33.34 -7.65 11.89
CA ARG A 119 32.81 -7.05 13.15
C ARG A 119 33.31 -5.63 13.53
N HIS A 120 34.28 -5.08 12.81
CA HIS A 120 34.92 -3.79 13.03
C HIS A 120 34.58 -2.71 11.98
N PHE A 121 33.90 -3.03 10.87
CA PHE A 121 33.38 -2.05 9.92
C PHE A 121 31.85 -1.95 10.03
N LYS A 122 31.38 -0.83 10.57
CA LYS A 122 29.94 -0.47 10.57
C LYS A 122 29.55 -0.01 9.18
N ASP A 123 29.35 -0.95 8.26
CA ASP A 123 28.81 -0.61 6.95
C ASP A 123 27.33 -0.27 7.06
N THR A 124 27.02 0.99 6.81
CA THR A 124 25.64 1.46 6.70
C THR A 124 25.15 1.22 5.29
N SER A 125 23.99 0.59 5.13
CA SER A 125 23.36 0.33 3.85
C SER A 125 22.09 1.14 3.69
N THR A 126 21.66 1.33 2.43
CA THR A 126 20.38 1.96 2.12
C THR A 126 19.44 0.95 1.48
N LEU A 127 18.21 0.87 1.97
CA LEU A 127 17.10 0.19 1.30
C LEU A 127 16.22 1.25 0.63
N TYR A 128 16.08 1.14 -0.68
CA TYR A 128 15.13 1.93 -1.47
C TYR A 128 13.81 1.17 -1.54
N LEU A 129 12.84 1.62 -0.74
CA LEU A 129 11.49 1.08 -0.70
C LEU A 129 10.57 1.89 -1.62
N GLU A 130 9.98 1.23 -2.60
CA GLU A 130 8.93 1.78 -3.48
C GLU A 130 7.61 1.14 -3.10
N ILE A 131 6.67 1.91 -2.57
CA ILE A 131 5.32 1.44 -2.26
C ILE A 131 4.40 1.85 -3.40
N VAL A 132 3.75 0.88 -4.03
CA VAL A 132 2.82 1.10 -5.15
C VAL A 132 1.41 0.74 -4.72
N ASP A 133 0.51 1.70 -4.73
CA ASP A 133 -0.92 1.54 -4.51
C ASP A 133 -1.63 1.36 -5.85
N TYR A 134 -2.43 0.29 -6.00
CA TYR A 134 -3.28 0.13 -7.19
C TYR A 134 -4.61 -0.56 -6.85
N PRO A 135 -5.67 -0.33 -7.65
CA PRO A 135 -6.99 -0.92 -7.43
C PRO A 135 -6.94 -2.45 -7.53
N GLY A 136 -7.41 -3.16 -6.50
CA GLY A 136 -7.44 -4.63 -6.50
C GLY A 136 -8.47 -5.20 -7.46
N GLU A 137 -9.47 -4.41 -7.85
CA GLU A 137 -10.45 -4.76 -8.87
C GLU A 137 -9.81 -5.12 -10.20
N TRP A 138 -8.63 -4.58 -10.51
CA TRP A 138 -7.92 -4.92 -11.76
C TRP A 138 -7.47 -6.38 -11.78
N LEU A 139 -7.31 -7.01 -10.61
CA LEU A 139 -6.99 -8.44 -10.52
C LEU A 139 -8.21 -9.32 -10.88
N LEU A 140 -9.42 -8.77 -10.88
CA LEU A 140 -10.64 -9.50 -11.25
C LEU A 140 -10.71 -9.77 -12.76
N ASP A 141 -9.97 -8.99 -13.56
CA ASP A 141 -9.91 -9.13 -15.00
C ASP A 141 -8.85 -10.17 -15.44
N LEU A 142 -8.03 -10.70 -14.53
CA LEU A 142 -7.00 -11.71 -14.85
C LEU A 142 -7.53 -12.93 -15.63
N PRO A 143 -8.71 -13.51 -15.29
CA PRO A 143 -9.25 -14.63 -16.06
C PRO A 143 -9.56 -14.30 -17.53
N MET A 144 -9.70 -13.01 -17.88
CA MET A 144 -9.94 -12.59 -19.27
C MET A 144 -8.76 -12.91 -20.18
N LEU A 145 -7.54 -13.09 -19.65
CA LEU A 145 -6.37 -13.49 -20.42
C LEU A 145 -6.53 -14.87 -21.07
N GLU A 146 -7.39 -15.72 -20.49
CA GLU A 146 -7.62 -17.09 -20.94
C GLU A 146 -9.01 -17.27 -21.61
N GLN A 147 -9.75 -16.18 -21.81
CA GLN A 147 -11.13 -16.22 -22.30
C GLN A 147 -11.28 -15.43 -23.60
N ASP A 148 -12.00 -16.00 -24.57
CA ASP A 148 -12.53 -15.21 -25.67
C ASP A 148 -13.74 -14.36 -25.21
N TYR A 149 -14.10 -13.39 -26.05
CA TYR A 149 -15.20 -12.47 -25.79
C TYR A 149 -16.55 -13.19 -25.54
N LEU A 150 -16.82 -14.29 -26.24
CA LEU A 150 -18.08 -15.03 -26.13
C LEU A 150 -18.16 -15.78 -24.80
N ALA A 151 -17.07 -16.41 -24.38
CA ALA A 151 -16.94 -17.10 -23.11
C ALA A 151 -17.14 -16.13 -21.94
N TRP A 152 -16.44 -14.99 -21.96
CA TRP A 152 -16.59 -13.94 -20.96
C TRP A 152 -18.03 -13.39 -20.91
N SER A 153 -18.63 -13.11 -22.08
CA SER A 153 -20.00 -12.59 -22.17
C SER A 153 -21.03 -13.55 -21.58
N ARG A 154 -20.90 -14.87 -21.84
CA ARG A 154 -21.76 -15.90 -21.23
C ARG A 154 -21.57 -15.96 -19.72
N GLN A 155 -20.33 -15.84 -19.22
CA GLN A 155 -20.04 -15.80 -17.79
C GLN A 155 -20.70 -14.59 -17.11
N MET A 156 -20.57 -13.39 -17.67
CA MET A 156 -21.19 -12.18 -17.15
C MET A 156 -22.73 -12.26 -17.17
N GLY A 157 -23.31 -12.82 -18.24
CA GLY A 157 -24.75 -13.06 -18.32
C GLY A 157 -25.28 -13.94 -17.18
N ARG A 158 -24.56 -15.01 -16.83
CA ARG A 158 -24.91 -15.87 -15.68
C ARG A 158 -24.85 -15.14 -14.34
N LEU A 159 -23.81 -14.32 -14.13
CA LEU A 159 -23.64 -13.52 -12.91
C LEU A 159 -24.77 -12.48 -12.74
N ALA A 160 -25.14 -11.80 -13.82
CA ALA A 160 -26.22 -10.82 -13.82
C ALA A 160 -27.59 -11.46 -13.53
N ALA A 161 -27.90 -12.59 -14.16
CA ALA A 161 -29.14 -13.32 -13.95
C ALA A 161 -29.29 -13.81 -12.49
N GLY A 162 -28.20 -14.28 -11.87
CA GLY A 162 -28.19 -14.68 -10.46
C GLY A 162 -28.48 -13.52 -9.50
N ARG A 163 -28.01 -12.31 -9.83
CA ARG A 163 -28.20 -11.10 -9.02
C ARG A 163 -29.66 -10.63 -9.03
N SER A 164 -30.29 -10.60 -10.22
CA SER A 164 -31.71 -10.27 -10.36
C SER A 164 -32.62 -11.25 -9.62
N ARG A 165 -32.27 -12.55 -9.63
CA ARG A 165 -33.05 -13.58 -8.92
C ARG A 165 -32.99 -13.43 -7.40
N ARG A 166 -31.81 -13.15 -6.84
CA ARG A 166 -31.65 -12.87 -5.39
C ARG A 166 -32.36 -11.59 -4.97
N MET A 167 -32.30 -10.54 -5.78
CA MET A 167 -32.95 -9.26 -5.48
C MET A 167 -34.48 -9.38 -5.54
N GLY A 168 -35.01 -10.12 -6.52
CA GLY A 168 -36.44 -10.45 -6.60
C GLY A 168 -36.95 -11.24 -5.39
N GLN A 169 -36.18 -12.21 -4.90
CA GLN A 169 -36.53 -12.97 -3.68
C GLN A 169 -36.48 -12.11 -2.41
N ALA A 170 -35.50 -11.21 -2.29
CA ALA A 170 -35.40 -10.29 -1.15
C ALA A 170 -36.56 -9.27 -1.12
N LEU A 171 -36.95 -8.73 -2.28
CA LEU A 171 -38.10 -7.85 -2.42
C LEU A 171 -39.41 -8.57 -2.11
N ALA A 172 -39.61 -9.78 -2.65
CA ALA A 172 -40.80 -10.60 -2.36
C ALA A 172 -40.93 -10.91 -0.86
N GLY A 173 -39.83 -11.28 -0.19
CA GLY A 173 -39.81 -11.52 1.26
C GLY A 173 -40.12 -10.27 2.09
N THR A 174 -39.69 -9.09 1.63
CA THR A 174 -39.97 -7.81 2.29
C THR A 174 -41.45 -7.41 2.13
N VAL A 175 -42.00 -7.56 0.93
CA VAL A 175 -43.43 -7.30 0.65
C VAL A 175 -44.33 -8.24 1.45
N GLN A 176 -43.96 -9.52 1.59
CA GLN A 176 -44.74 -10.49 2.36
C GLN A 176 -44.72 -10.19 3.86
N LYS A 177 -43.58 -9.74 4.42
CA LYS A 177 -43.49 -9.26 5.81
C LYS A 177 -44.36 -8.02 6.04
N LEU A 178 -44.31 -7.03 5.14
CA LEU A 178 -45.14 -5.82 5.24
C LEU A 178 -46.64 -6.13 5.16
N ARG A 179 -47.06 -7.06 4.29
CA ARG A 179 -48.45 -7.53 4.22
C ARG A 179 -48.89 -8.21 5.51
N SER A 180 -48.07 -9.09 6.09
CA SER A 180 -48.39 -9.77 7.35
C SER A 180 -48.43 -8.84 8.58
N ALA A 181 -47.73 -7.71 8.53
CA ALA A 181 -47.75 -6.69 9.58
C ALA A 181 -48.97 -5.75 9.48
N GLY A 182 -49.50 -5.54 8.26
CA GLY A 182 -50.69 -4.73 8.03
C GLY A 182 -52.03 -5.43 8.34
N THR A 183 -52.05 -6.75 8.51
CA THR A 183 -53.26 -7.55 8.82
C THR A 183 -53.49 -7.77 10.32
N ARG A 184 -52.63 -7.21 11.20
CA ARG A 184 -52.83 -7.20 12.66
C ARG A 184 -53.26 -5.82 13.15
N ARG A 185 -54.42 -5.37 12.70
CA ARG A 185 -55.20 -4.29 13.33
C ARG A 185 -56.65 -4.70 13.34
#